data_AF-A0A938GV35-F1
#
_entry.id   AF-A0A938GV35-F1
#
_cell.length_a   1.000
_cell.length_b   1.000
_cell.length_c   1.000
_cell.angle_alpha   90.00
_cell.angle_beta   90.00
_cell.angle_gamma   90.00
#
_symmetry.space_group_name_H-M   'P 1'
#
loop_
_entity.id
_entity.type
_entity.pdbx_description
1 polymer ?
#
loop_
_entity_poly.entity_id
_entity_poly.type
_entity_poly.pdbx_seq_one_letter_code
_entity_poly.pdbx_strand_id
1 'polypeptide(L)' 'FGPTSRVRDQGAKILSSLCANIGARDEKEINRVLEGIPDPVGTFYRYGLAKSRLRRRVDLT' A
#
# COMPACT_ATOMS: atom_id res chain seq x y z
N PHE A 1 9.79 -6.67 -13.65
CA PHE A 1 8.79 -5.99 -12.82
C PHE A 1 9.45 -5.45 -11.56
N GLY A 2 9.16 -4.20 -11.19
CA GLY A 2 9.80 -3.50 -10.09
C GLY A 2 9.62 -1.99 -10.23
N PRO A 3 10.10 -1.19 -9.26
CA PRO A 3 9.95 0.25 -9.31
C PRO A 3 10.76 0.88 -10.46
N THR A 4 10.32 2.05 -10.91
CA THR A 4 11.08 2.87 -11.86
C THR A 4 12.34 3.46 -11.21
N SER A 5 13.27 3.98 -12.01
CA SER A 5 14.59 4.44 -11.54
C SER A 5 14.56 5.45 -10.39
N ARG A 6 13.48 6.23 -10.24
CA ARG A 6 13.30 7.23 -9.18
C ARG A 6 12.44 6.76 -8.01
N VAL A 7 11.87 5.56 -8.10
CA VAL A 7 11.01 4.99 -7.05
C VAL A 7 11.83 3.97 -6.27
N ARG A 8 11.96 4.17 -4.96
CA ARG A 8 12.71 3.24 -4.09
C ARG A 8 11.85 2.07 -3.63
N ASP A 9 10.57 2.35 -3.38
CA ASP A 9 9.59 1.38 -2.94
C ASP A 9 8.33 1.52 -3.80
N GLN A 10 8.05 0.49 -4.60
CA GLN A 10 6.91 0.48 -5.50
C GLN A 10 5.58 0.42 -4.74
N GLY A 11 5.47 -0.47 -3.75
CA GLY A 11 4.23 -0.68 -3.02
C GLY A 11 3.83 0.56 -2.22
N ALA A 12 4.82 1.21 -1.60
CA ALA A 12 4.58 2.48 -0.91
C ALA A 12 4.13 3.59 -1.87
N LYS A 13 4.62 3.60 -3.13
CA LYS A 13 4.14 4.57 -4.14
C LYS A 13 2.77 4.25 -4.69
N ILE A 14 2.40 2.98 -4.81
CA ILE A 14 1.02 2.61 -5.16
C ILE A 14 0.07 3.09 -4.05
N LEU A 15 0.39 2.80 -2.78
CA LEU A 15 -0.39 3.26 -1.64
C LEU A 15 -0.54 4.80 -1.63
N SER A 16 0.56 5.52 -1.80
CA SER A 16 0.56 6.98 -1.86
C SER A 16 -0.33 7.53 -3.00
N SER A 17 -0.28 6.90 -4.18
CA SER A 17 -1.12 7.29 -5.31
C SER A 17 -2.58 6.99 -5.03
N LEU A 18 -2.89 5.83 -4.46
CA LEU A 18 -4.25 5.45 -4.10
C LEU A 18 -4.85 6.45 -3.11
N CYS A 19 -4.17 6.72 -1.99
CA CYS A 19 -4.65 7.68 -0.99
C CYS A 19 -4.83 9.10 -1.56
N ALA A 20 -4.00 9.53 -2.50
CA ALA A 20 -4.12 10.84 -3.12
C ALA A 20 -5.33 10.96 -4.08
N ASN A 21 -5.79 9.84 -4.65
CA ASN A 21 -6.93 9.82 -5.57
C ASN A 21 -8.25 9.44 -4.89
N ILE A 22 -8.21 8.86 -3.69
CA ILE A 22 -9.41 8.58 -2.90
C ILE A 22 -10.03 9.92 -2.49
N GLY A 23 -11.28 10.15 -2.91
CA GLY A 23 -12.05 11.36 -2.61
C GLY A 23 -12.77 11.35 -1.25
N ALA A 24 -12.53 10.34 -0.42
CA ALA A 24 -13.19 10.18 0.87
C ALA A 24 -12.80 11.30 1.84
N ARG A 25 -13.80 11.88 2.52
CA ARG A 25 -13.58 13.00 3.46
C ARG A 25 -13.93 12.68 4.91
N ASP A 26 -14.54 11.53 5.15
CA ASP A 26 -14.85 11.03 6.48
C ASP A 26 -14.32 9.61 6.70
N GLU A 27 -14.19 9.21 7.96
CA GLU A 27 -13.65 7.90 8.34
C GLU A 27 -14.48 6.73 7.81
N LYS A 28 -15.80 6.88 7.66
CA LYS A 28 -16.66 5.79 7.19
C LYS A 28 -16.40 5.51 5.71
N GLU A 29 -16.28 6.55 4.90
CA GLU A 29 -15.91 6.43 3.49
C GLU A 29 -14.49 5.87 3.32
N ILE A 30 -13.53 6.32 4.13
CA ILE A 30 -12.17 5.79 4.13
C ILE A 30 -12.19 4.29 4.42
N ASN A 31 -12.86 3.87 5.49
CA ASN A 31 -12.96 2.46 5.88
C ASN A 31 -13.61 1.62 4.78
N ARG A 32 -14.69 2.12 4.16
CA ARG A 32 -15.35 1.43 3.04
C ARG A 32 -14.43 1.22 1.84
N VAL A 33 -13.56 2.19 1.54
CA VAL A 33 -12.56 2.04 0.46
C VAL A 33 -11.49 1.04 0.84
N LEU A 34 -10.99 1.09 2.07
CA LEU A 34 -9.96 0.17 2.57
C LEU A 34 -10.46 -1.29 2.64
N GLU A 35 -11.72 -1.50 3.00
CA GLU A 35 -12.40 -2.81 2.95
C GLU A 35 -12.43 -3.43 1.54
N GLY A 36 -12.39 -2.60 0.49
CA GLY A 36 -12.29 -3.05 -0.89
C GLY A 36 -10.94 -3.65 -1.27
N ILE A 37 -9.94 -3.60 -0.38
CA ILE A 37 -8.58 -4.10 -0.61
C ILE A 37 -8.34 -5.30 0.31
N PRO A 38 -8.70 -6.52 -0.11
CA PRO A 38 -8.69 -7.69 0.76
C PRO A 38 -7.27 -8.10 1.21
N ASP A 39 -6.26 -7.89 0.38
CA ASP A 39 -4.85 -8.12 0.74
C ASP A 39 -3.98 -6.96 0.24
N PRO A 40 -3.79 -5.90 1.04
CA PRO A 40 -2.98 -4.75 0.63
C PRO A 40 -1.50 -5.11 0.48
N VAL A 41 -0.96 -6.05 1.26
CA VAL A 41 0.45 -6.43 1.19
C VAL A 41 0.71 -7.21 -0.10
N GLY A 42 -0.06 -8.26 -0.37
CA GLY A 42 0.06 -9.01 -1.62
C GLY A 42 -0.23 -8.15 -2.85
N THR A 43 -1.21 -7.23 -2.76
CA THR A 43 -1.56 -6.33 -3.86
C THR A 43 -0.42 -5.34 -4.17
N PHE A 44 0.14 -4.66 -3.16
CA PHE A 44 1.14 -3.61 -3.38
C PHE A 44 2.57 -4.16 -3.48
N TYR A 45 2.84 -5.34 -2.94
CA TYR A 45 4.19 -5.90 -2.81
C TYR A 45 4.38 -7.27 -3.45
N ARG A 46 3.49 -7.69 -4.37
CA ARG A 46 3.52 -9.01 -5.04
C ARG A 46 4.90 -9.51 -5.47
N TYR A 47 5.74 -8.63 -6.00
CA TYR A 47 7.10 -8.95 -6.45
C TYR A 47 8.19 -8.14 -5.74
N GLY A 48 7.81 -7.26 -4.82
CA GLY A 48 8.68 -6.21 -4.27
C GLY A 48 8.89 -6.28 -2.77
N LEU A 49 8.21 -7.18 -2.05
CA LEU A 49 8.22 -7.21 -0.59
C LEU A 49 9.63 -7.30 0.00
N ALA A 50 10.49 -8.17 -0.54
CA ALA A 50 11.85 -8.34 -0.05
C ALA A 50 12.74 -7.08 -0.17
N LYS A 51 12.42 -6.18 -1.11
CA LYS A 51 13.15 -4.91 -1.33
C LYS A 51 12.39 -3.71 -0.73
N SER A 52 11.23 -3.93 -0.14
CA SER A 52 10.41 -2.88 0.45
C SER A 52 11.11 -2.26 1.67
N ARG A 53 10.69 -1.04 2.02
CA ARG A 53 11.00 -0.45 3.32
C ARG A 53 10.19 -1.05 4.47
N LEU A 54 9.10 -1.77 4.17
CA LEU A 54 8.44 -2.63 5.13
C LEU A 54 9.44 -3.70 5.56
N ARG A 55 9.67 -3.79 6.87
CA ARG A 55 10.54 -4.81 7.46
C ARG A 55 9.74 -6.12 7.59
N ARG A 56 9.97 -6.86 8.67
CA ARG A 56 9.16 -8.01 9.04
C ARG A 56 7.77 -7.58 9.52
N ARG A 57 6.82 -8.51 9.45
CA ARG A 57 5.56 -8.41 10.18
C ARG A 57 5.84 -8.17 11.66
N VAL A 58 5.15 -7.19 12.23
CA VAL A 58 5.18 -6.89 13.66
C VAL A 58 3.80 -7.23 14.20
N ASP A 59 3.74 -8.16 15.14
CA ASP A 59 2.51 -8.40 15.89
C ASP A 59 2.51 -7.43 17.08
N LEU A 60 1.62 -6.44 17.02
CA LEU A 60 1.40 -5.47 18.10
C LEU A 60 0.44 -6.14 19.09
N THR A 61 1.02 -6.88 20.04
CA THR A 61 0.28 -7.46 21.19
C THR A 61 0.47 -6.57 22.40
#